data_AF-A0A3R6EEI9-F1
#
_entry.id   AF-A0A3R6EEI9-F1
#
_cell.length_a   1.000
_cell.length_b   1.000
_cell.length_c   1.000
_cell.angle_alpha   90.00
_cell.angle_beta   90.00
_cell.angle_gamma   90.00
#
_symmetry.space_group_name_H-M   'P 1'
#
loop_
_entity.id
_entity.type
_entity.pdbx_description
1 polymer ?
#
loop_
_entity_poly.entity_id
_entity_poly.type
_entity_poly.pdbx_seq_one_letter_code
_entity_poly.pdbx_strand_id
1 'polypeptide(L)'
;MPLKFYEDRDAFKLFLLDCGLLACMTDASARQMLIGDNAFTEFKGAFTEQYVLQQLLALGLKPYYWSNTKTPSEIDFIIQDSQRVIPVEVKAEENVRARSLAQFIKDNPGLKGLRISMKRYVDQEWMENIPIIAIGTYFEK
;
A
#
# COMPACT_ATOMS: atom_id res chain seq x y z
N MET A 1 -15.05 -12.72 -5.12
CA MET A 1 -15.73 -11.60 -5.78
C MET A 1 -14.76 -10.94 -6.74
N PRO A 2 -15.10 -10.71 -8.02
CA PRO A 2 -14.19 -10.05 -8.96
C PRO A 2 -14.24 -8.52 -8.83
N LEU A 3 -13.14 -7.90 -8.38
CA LEU A 3 -13.01 -6.45 -8.14
C LEU A 3 -13.25 -5.61 -9.40
N LYS A 4 -12.91 -6.14 -10.58
CA LYS A 4 -13.04 -5.42 -11.85
C LYS A 4 -14.48 -4.96 -12.15
N PHE A 5 -15.50 -5.66 -11.65
CA PHE A 5 -16.91 -5.26 -11.82
C PHE A 5 -17.29 -4.02 -11.00
N TYR A 6 -16.51 -3.67 -9.97
CA TYR A 6 -16.77 -2.57 -9.05
C TYR A 6 -15.83 -1.38 -9.30
N GLU A 7 -15.03 -1.44 -10.37
CA GLU A 7 -14.11 -0.37 -10.74
C GLU A 7 -14.89 0.84 -11.24
N ASP A 8 -14.70 1.98 -10.56
CA ASP A 8 -15.10 3.30 -11.03
C ASP A 8 -13.94 3.90 -11.83
N ARG A 9 -14.17 4.26 -13.09
CA ARG A 9 -13.12 4.81 -13.96
C ARG A 9 -12.83 6.28 -13.68
N ASP A 10 -13.76 6.97 -13.04
CA ASP A 10 -13.60 8.38 -12.68
C ASP A 10 -12.79 8.55 -11.39
N ALA A 11 -12.61 7.46 -10.62
CA ALA A 11 -11.81 7.42 -9.40
C ALA A 11 -10.47 6.70 -9.63
N PHE A 12 -9.37 7.45 -9.61
CA PHE A 12 -8.03 6.88 -9.79
C PHE A 12 -6.99 7.57 -8.91
N LYS A 13 -5.93 6.82 -8.57
CA LYS A 13 -4.73 7.31 -7.90
C LYS A 13 -3.58 7.32 -8.91
N LEU A 14 -2.86 8.43 -9.01
CA LEU A 14 -1.77 8.61 -9.96
C LEU A 14 -0.45 8.16 -9.35
N PHE A 15 0.33 7.45 -10.16
CA PHE A 15 1.67 7.00 -9.85
C PHE A 15 2.57 7.21 -11.05
N LEU A 16 3.87 7.36 -10.80
CA LEU A 16 4.87 7.51 -11.86
C LEU A 16 5.24 6.13 -12.41
N LEU A 17 5.92 6.12 -13.56
CA LEU A 17 6.37 4.86 -14.18
C LEU A 17 7.32 4.09 -13.24
N ASP A 18 8.18 4.78 -12.51
CA ASP A 18 9.10 4.18 -11.54
C ASP A 18 9.43 5.14 -10.38
N CYS A 19 10.11 4.60 -9.35
CA CYS A 19 10.53 5.35 -8.17
C CYS A 19 11.56 6.45 -8.46
N GLY A 20 12.47 6.22 -9.42
CA GLY A 20 13.50 7.18 -9.81
C GLY A 20 12.89 8.41 -10.47
N LEU A 21 11.91 8.24 -11.36
CA LEU A 21 11.17 9.36 -11.96
C LEU A 21 10.38 10.15 -10.92
N LEU A 22 9.78 9.48 -9.94
CA LEU A 22 9.15 10.18 -8.81
C LEU A 22 10.17 11.04 -8.06
N ALA A 23 11.34 10.48 -7.72
CA ALA A 23 12.40 11.21 -7.03
C ALA A 23 12.90 12.42 -7.85
N CYS A 24 13.09 12.25 -9.16
CA CYS A 24 13.48 13.33 -10.06
C CYS A 24 12.41 14.43 -10.13
N MET A 25 11.13 14.06 -10.23
CA MET A 25 10.03 15.01 -10.33
C MET A 25 9.85 15.84 -9.04
N THR A 26 10.26 15.31 -7.90
CA THR A 26 10.18 15.98 -6.60
C THR A 26 11.46 16.71 -6.20
N ASP A 27 12.46 16.79 -7.09
CA ASP A 27 13.82 17.29 -6.78
C ASP A 27 14.42 16.65 -5.51
N ALA A 28 14.05 15.40 -5.23
CA ALA A 28 14.48 14.69 -4.04
C ALA A 28 15.87 14.10 -4.29
N SER A 29 16.91 14.74 -3.74
CA SER A 29 18.26 14.20 -3.84
C SER A 29 18.38 12.87 -3.08
N ALA A 30 19.19 11.94 -3.59
CA ALA A 30 19.48 10.67 -2.90
C ALA A 30 19.97 10.90 -1.45
N ARG A 31 20.68 12.02 -1.22
CA ARG A 31 21.11 12.44 0.11
C ARG A 31 19.93 12.72 1.05
N GLN A 32 18.91 13.43 0.60
CA GLN A 32 17.71 13.72 1.41
C GLN A 32 16.92 12.45 1.73
N MET A 33 16.88 11.49 0.80
CA MET A 33 16.24 10.19 1.04
C MET A 33 16.97 9.38 2.12
N LEU A 34 18.30 9.42 2.15
CA LEU A 34 19.12 8.64 3.08
C LEU A 34 19.27 9.28 4.46
N ILE A 35 19.31 10.62 4.54
CA ILE A 35 19.61 11.34 5.80
C ILE A 35 18.39 11.43 6.71
N GLY A 36 17.20 11.13 6.22
CA GLY A 36 16.05 10.84 7.09
C GLY A 36 15.49 12.04 7.85
N ASP A 37 15.86 13.28 7.50
CA ASP A 37 15.32 14.48 8.13
C ASP A 37 13.79 14.52 8.03
N ASN A 38 13.14 14.83 9.15
CA ASN A 38 11.67 14.85 9.31
C ASN A 38 10.94 15.84 8.39
N ALA A 39 11.65 16.62 7.57
CA ALA A 39 11.08 17.59 6.64
C ALA A 39 10.33 16.94 5.44
N PHE A 40 10.36 15.61 5.32
CA PHE A 40 9.86 14.87 4.14
C PHE A 40 8.96 13.68 4.49
N THR A 41 8.15 13.78 5.54
CA THR A 41 7.24 12.69 5.96
C THR A 41 6.23 12.30 4.87
N GLU A 42 5.62 13.28 4.20
CA GLU A 42 4.66 13.08 3.12
C GLU A 42 5.35 12.45 1.90
N PHE A 43 6.55 12.93 1.57
CA PHE A 43 7.35 12.38 0.49
C PHE A 43 7.75 10.93 0.76
N LYS A 44 8.18 10.60 1.99
CA LYS A 44 8.48 9.21 2.39
C LYS A 44 7.25 8.31 2.22
N GLY A 45 6.07 8.79 2.60
CA GLY A 45 4.80 8.11 2.38
C GLY A 45 4.54 7.81 0.90
N ALA A 46 4.50 8.85 0.07
CA ALA A 46 4.26 8.73 -1.37
C ALA A 46 5.30 7.86 -2.07
N PHE A 47 6.58 7.98 -1.68
CA PHE A 47 7.66 7.17 -2.24
C PHE A 47 7.53 5.69 -1.84
N THR A 48 7.12 5.40 -0.61
CA THR A 48 6.88 4.03 -0.14
C THR A 48 5.69 3.40 -0.88
N GLU A 49 4.60 4.15 -1.07
CA GLU A 49 3.46 3.68 -1.87
C GLU A 49 3.85 3.42 -3.34
N GLN A 50 4.60 4.33 -3.94
CA GLN A 50 5.17 4.16 -5.29
C GLN A 50 6.02 2.89 -5.36
N TYR A 51 6.92 2.67 -4.40
CA TYR A 51 7.74 1.46 -4.34
C TYR A 51 6.89 0.20 -4.24
N VAL A 52 5.92 0.16 -3.33
CA VAL A 52 5.02 -0.99 -3.16
C VAL A 52 4.26 -1.28 -4.45
N LEU A 53 3.71 -0.25 -5.11
CA LEU A 53 3.04 -0.44 -6.40
C LEU A 53 3.96 -1.10 -7.43
N GLN A 54 5.20 -0.62 -7.57
CA GLN A 54 6.16 -1.19 -8.53
C GLN A 54 6.44 -2.67 -8.24
N GLN A 55 6.58 -3.04 -6.96
CA GLN A 55 6.76 -4.45 -6.57
C GLN A 55 5.54 -5.30 -6.93
N LEU A 56 4.33 -4.80 -6.65
CA LEU A 56 3.09 -5.52 -6.98
C LEU A 56 2.92 -5.72 -8.49
N LEU A 57 3.19 -4.68 -9.29
CA LEU A 57 3.12 -4.75 -10.75
C LEU A 57 4.17 -5.71 -11.33
N ALA A 58 5.39 -5.73 -10.78
CA ALA A 58 6.44 -6.64 -11.20
C ALA A 58 6.07 -8.12 -10.97
N LEU A 59 5.23 -8.40 -9.98
CA LEU A 59 4.68 -9.73 -9.71
C LEU A 59 3.46 -10.08 -10.57
N GLY A 60 3.06 -9.19 -11.50
CA GLY A 60 1.88 -9.38 -12.34
C GLY A 60 0.56 -9.19 -11.61
N LEU A 61 0.59 -8.68 -10.37
CA LEU A 61 -0.63 -8.36 -9.62
C LEU A 61 -1.26 -7.08 -10.18
N LYS A 62 -2.57 -6.97 -9.98
CA LYS A 62 -3.34 -5.79 -10.37
C LYS A 62 -3.94 -5.09 -9.14
N PRO A 63 -3.27 -4.06 -8.61
CA PRO A 63 -3.79 -3.26 -7.51
C PRO A 63 -4.95 -2.37 -7.97
N TYR A 64 -5.95 -2.24 -7.11
CA TYR A 64 -7.04 -1.26 -7.21
C TYR A 64 -6.92 -0.29 -6.05
N TYR A 65 -7.48 0.92 -6.19
CA TYR A 65 -7.63 1.86 -5.08
C TYR A 65 -9.05 1.80 -4.53
N TRP A 66 -9.22 2.11 -3.24
CA TRP A 66 -10.54 2.28 -2.64
C TRP A 66 -10.58 3.52 -1.77
N SER A 67 -11.64 4.30 -1.95
CA SER A 67 -12.03 5.40 -1.09
C SER A 67 -13.48 5.27 -0.67
N ASN A 68 -13.79 5.77 0.52
CA ASN A 68 -15.16 5.91 0.97
C ASN A 68 -15.78 7.17 0.36
N THR A 69 -17.01 7.10 -0.15
CA THR A 69 -17.69 8.28 -0.73
C THR A 69 -18.21 9.26 0.32
N LYS A 70 -18.30 8.84 1.60
CA LYS A 70 -18.86 9.62 2.71
C LYS A 70 -17.82 10.08 3.73
N THR A 71 -16.69 9.38 3.84
CA THR A 71 -15.62 9.69 4.80
C THR A 71 -14.29 9.79 4.06
N PRO A 72 -13.29 10.51 4.60
CA PRO A 72 -11.95 10.58 3.98
C PRO A 72 -11.15 9.29 4.18
N SER A 73 -11.80 8.15 4.48
CA SER A 73 -11.12 6.88 4.68
C SER A 73 -10.74 6.30 3.31
N GLU A 74 -9.48 5.95 3.17
CA GLU A 74 -8.94 5.30 1.99
C GLU A 74 -8.15 4.05 2.38
N ILE A 75 -8.02 3.16 1.41
CA ILE A 75 -7.12 2.00 1.45
C ILE A 75 -6.18 2.14 0.27
N ASP A 76 -4.87 2.07 0.51
CA ASP A 76 -3.85 2.35 -0.49
C ASP A 76 -4.00 1.44 -1.71
N PHE A 77 -4.13 0.13 -1.45
CA PHE A 77 -4.35 -0.86 -2.49
C PHE A 77 -5.35 -1.94 -2.06
N ILE A 78 -6.13 -2.44 -3.00
CA ILE A 78 -6.88 -3.69 -2.87
C ILE A 78 -6.40 -4.62 -3.98
N ILE A 79 -5.95 -5.79 -3.58
CA ILE A 79 -5.46 -6.83 -4.50
C ILE A 79 -6.47 -7.96 -4.53
N GLN A 80 -6.79 -8.44 -5.72
CA GLN A 80 -7.48 -9.71 -5.88
C GLN A 80 -6.48 -10.76 -6.32
N ASP A 81 -6.26 -11.73 -5.43
CA ASP A 81 -5.58 -12.98 -5.75
C ASP A 81 -6.64 -14.08 -5.96
N SER A 82 -6.22 -15.21 -6.54
CA SER A 82 -7.02 -16.39 -6.84
C SER A 82 -7.88 -16.89 -5.67
N GLN A 83 -7.41 -16.71 -4.44
CA GLN A 83 -8.10 -17.22 -3.24
C GLN A 83 -8.88 -16.16 -2.46
N ARG A 84 -8.50 -14.88 -2.53
CA ARG A 84 -9.06 -13.84 -1.66
C ARG A 84 -8.84 -12.41 -2.17
N VAL A 85 -9.62 -11.49 -1.60
CA VAL A 85 -9.41 -10.04 -1.70
C VAL A 85 -8.58 -9.58 -0.50
N ILE A 86 -7.52 -8.82 -0.76
CA ILE A 86 -6.55 -8.38 0.24
C ILE A 86 -6.52 -6.85 0.25
N PRO A 87 -7.11 -6.19 1.25
CA PRO A 87 -6.91 -4.76 1.45
C PRO A 87 -5.52 -4.52 2.06
N VAL A 88 -4.78 -3.61 1.45
CA VAL A 88 -3.37 -3.33 1.74
C VAL A 88 -3.22 -1.89 2.20
N GLU A 89 -2.55 -1.72 3.32
CA GLU A 89 -2.12 -0.42 3.85
C GLU A 89 -0.59 -0.34 3.80
N VAL A 90 -0.06 0.74 3.25
CA VAL A 90 1.37 1.00 3.13
C VAL A 90 1.80 2.02 4.16
N LYS A 91 2.97 1.78 4.77
CA LYS A 91 3.50 2.60 5.84
C LYS A 91 5.02 2.70 5.78
N ALA A 92 5.51 3.92 5.65
CA ALA A 92 6.95 4.22 5.62
C ALA A 92 7.64 4.00 6.99
N GLU A 93 6.90 4.15 8.09
CA GLU A 93 7.44 4.17 9.46
C GLU A 93 7.19 2.85 10.22
N GLU A 94 8.01 2.59 11.24
CA GLU A 94 7.81 1.43 12.12
C GLU A 94 6.60 1.61 13.06
N ASN A 95 6.41 2.80 13.65
CA ASN A 95 5.34 3.06 14.63
C ASN A 95 4.01 3.45 13.98
N VAL A 96 3.36 2.47 13.35
CA VAL A 96 2.17 2.74 12.54
C VAL A 96 0.90 2.09 13.08
N ARG A 97 -0.15 2.92 13.19
CA ARG A 97 -1.53 2.51 13.38
C ARG A 97 -2.18 2.39 12.00
N ALA A 98 -2.92 1.31 11.75
CA ALA A 98 -3.66 1.11 10.51
C ALA A 98 -5.15 1.34 10.79
N ARG A 99 -5.54 2.59 11.08
CA ARG A 99 -6.92 2.92 11.50
C ARG A 99 -7.92 2.70 10.37
N SER A 100 -7.61 3.18 9.17
CA SER A 100 -8.44 3.01 7.98
C SER A 100 -8.62 1.53 7.65
N LEU A 101 -7.52 0.77 7.59
CA LEU A 101 -7.58 -0.68 7.40
C LEU A 101 -8.38 -1.40 8.50
N ALA A 102 -8.18 -1.08 9.78
CA ALA A 102 -8.95 -1.70 10.87
C ALA A 102 -10.45 -1.46 10.74
N GLN A 103 -10.84 -0.22 10.40
CA GLN A 103 -12.25 0.12 10.15
C GLN A 103 -12.78 -0.61 8.91
N PHE A 104 -12.00 -0.65 7.82
CA PHE A 104 -12.38 -1.36 6.60
C PHE A 104 -12.61 -2.86 6.84
N ILE A 105 -11.74 -3.52 7.61
CA ILE A 105 -11.90 -4.94 7.98
C ILE A 105 -13.14 -5.14 8.88
N LYS A 106 -13.39 -4.22 9.80
CA LYS A 106 -14.59 -4.27 10.66
C LYS A 106 -15.88 -4.16 9.83
N ASP A 107 -15.88 -3.30 8.82
CA ASP A 107 -17.03 -3.10 7.93
C ASP A 107 -17.18 -4.22 6.88
N ASN A 108 -16.13 -5.03 6.67
CA ASN A 108 -16.11 -6.15 5.73
C ASN A 108 -15.62 -7.45 6.40
N PRO A 109 -16.46 -8.07 7.26
CA PRO A 109 -16.11 -9.30 7.96
C PRO A 109 -15.71 -10.42 6.99
N GLY A 110 -14.66 -11.17 7.35
CA GLY A 110 -14.12 -12.27 6.55
C GLY A 110 -12.92 -11.89 5.67
N LEU A 111 -12.61 -10.59 5.55
CA LEU A 111 -11.33 -10.15 4.99
C LEU A 111 -10.23 -10.17 6.06
N LYS A 112 -9.00 -10.45 5.63
CA LYS A 112 -7.79 -10.27 6.42
C LYS A 112 -6.94 -9.19 5.76
N GLY A 113 -6.59 -8.16 6.50
CA GLY A 113 -5.80 -7.04 5.98
C GLY A 113 -4.32 -7.38 5.83
N LEU A 114 -3.62 -6.61 5.00
CA LEU A 114 -2.17 -6.66 4.88
C LEU A 114 -1.61 -5.26 5.14
N ARG A 115 -0.64 -5.13 6.04
CA ARG A 115 0.17 -3.94 6.18
C ARG A 115 1.57 -4.20 5.66
N ILE A 116 2.03 -3.35 4.76
CA ILE A 116 3.40 -3.40 4.24
C ILE A 116 4.15 -2.22 4.88
N SER A 117 5.18 -2.52 5.68
CA SER A 117 5.92 -1.49 6.41
C SER A 117 7.35 -1.88 6.72
N MET A 118 8.10 -1.01 7.43
CA MET A 118 9.43 -1.32 7.94
C MET A 118 9.42 -2.32 9.11
N LYS A 119 8.25 -2.67 9.67
CA LYS A 119 8.14 -3.67 10.74
C LYS A 119 8.40 -5.09 10.23
N ARG A 120 8.91 -5.94 11.14
CA ARG A 120 9.02 -7.39 10.95
C ARG A 120 7.66 -8.05 10.69
N TYR A 121 7.69 -9.30 10.22
CA TYR A 121 6.47 -10.09 10.09
C TYR A 121 5.73 -10.22 11.43
N VAL A 122 4.43 -9.95 11.43
CA VAL A 122 3.54 -10.14 12.58
C VAL A 122 2.15 -10.50 12.06
N ASP A 123 1.57 -11.58 12.57
CA ASP A 123 0.15 -11.90 12.37
C ASP A 123 -0.65 -11.43 13.58
N GLN A 124 -1.71 -10.65 13.35
CA GLN A 124 -2.61 -10.11 14.37
C GLN A 124 -4.05 -10.64 14.20
N GLU A 125 -4.23 -11.78 13.53
CA GLU A 125 -5.51 -12.43 13.18
C GLU A 125 -6.33 -11.66 12.14
N TRP A 126 -6.63 -10.38 12.39
CA TRP A 126 -7.39 -9.51 11.47
C TRP A 126 -6.50 -8.89 10.38
N MET A 127 -5.18 -8.88 10.58
CA MET A 127 -4.21 -8.30 9.66
C MET A 127 -2.84 -8.96 9.83
N GLU A 128 -2.12 -9.13 8.73
CA GLU A 128 -0.69 -9.43 8.72
C GLU A 128 0.12 -8.18 8.46
N ASN A 129 1.26 -8.03 9.14
CA ASN A 129 2.30 -7.12 8.72
C ASN A 129 3.39 -7.90 7.99
N ILE A 130 3.86 -7.41 6.85
CA ILE A 130 5.09 -7.87 6.20
C ILE A 130 6.11 -6.73 6.08
N PRO A 131 7.42 -7.02 6.15
CA PRO A 131 8.45 -6.08 5.76
C PRO A 131 8.29 -5.65 4.30
N ILE A 132 8.60 -4.39 3.98
CA ILE A 132 8.62 -3.88 2.59
C ILE A 132 9.46 -4.77 1.65
N ILE A 133 10.56 -5.32 2.15
CA ILE A 133 11.45 -6.22 1.38
C ILE A 133 10.86 -7.62 1.12
N ALA A 134 9.76 -7.98 1.78
CA ALA A 134 9.19 -9.34 1.75
C ALA A 134 7.99 -9.46 0.77
N ILE A 135 7.68 -8.42 -0.01
CA ILE A 135 6.52 -8.40 -0.91
C ILE A 135 6.57 -9.55 -1.91
N GLY A 136 7.70 -9.75 -2.61
CA GLY A 136 7.86 -10.85 -3.56
C GLY A 136 7.59 -12.21 -2.92
N THR A 137 8.32 -12.54 -1.86
CA THR A 137 8.17 -13.81 -1.14
C THR A 137 6.78 -14.02 -0.53
N TYR A 138 6.02 -12.97 -0.23
CA TYR A 138 4.67 -13.10 0.30
C TYR A 138 3.66 -13.53 -0.77
N PHE A 139 3.77 -12.98 -1.98
CA PHE A 139 2.83 -13.22 -3.08
C PHE A 139 3.23 -14.34 -4.05
N GLU A 140 4.48 -14.80 -4.02
CA GLU A 140 4.96 -15.94 -4.83
C GLU A 140 4.59 -17.32 -4.25
N LYS A 141 3.89 -17.38 -3.11
CA LYS A 141 3.53 -18.63 -2.42
C LYS A 141 2.35 -19.37 -3.04
#